data_AF-A0A7J8F7X7-F1
#
_entry.id   AF-A0A7J8F7X7-F1
#
_cell.length_a   1.000
_cell.length_b   1.000
_cell.length_c   1.000
_cell.angle_alpha   90.00
_cell.angle_beta   90.00
_cell.angle_gamma   90.00
#
_symmetry.space_group_name_H-M   'P 1'
#
loop_
_entity.id
_entity.type
_entity.pdbx_description
1 polymer ?
#
loop_
_entity_poly.entity_id
_entity_poly.type
_entity_poly.pdbx_seq_one_letter_code
_entity_poly.pdbx_strand_id
1 'polypeptide(L)'
;MRKLAFRYRKVREIYDKHKSNVGGLLSPQRKEALQRLRAEIEVLTDSWLGTALKSLLLIKSRKNCVNVLITTTQLVPALAKVLLYGLGEIFPIENIYSATKIGKESCFERIVSRFGKKVTYVVIGDGRDEEIAAKQHNMPFWRITNHGDLVSLHQALELDFL
;
A
#
# COMPACT_ATOMS: atom_id res chain seq x y z
N MET A 1 23.51 -16.38 -5.93
CA MET A 1 22.05 -16.16 -6.13
C MET A 1 21.12 -17.03 -5.26
N ARG A 2 21.36 -18.34 -5.07
CA ARG A 2 20.47 -19.24 -4.29
C ARG A 2 20.14 -18.77 -2.85
N LYS A 3 21.13 -18.29 -2.09
CA LYS A 3 20.92 -17.76 -0.71
C LYS A 3 20.03 -16.52 -0.68
N LEU A 4 20.08 -15.68 -1.71
CA LEU A 4 19.27 -14.45 -1.80
C LEU A 4 17.81 -14.78 -2.06
N ALA A 5 17.53 -15.64 -3.06
CA ALA A 5 16.18 -16.12 -3.36
C ALA A 5 15.56 -16.83 -2.14
N PHE A 6 16.34 -17.63 -1.42
CA PHE A 6 15.89 -18.26 -0.17
C PHE A 6 15.44 -17.25 0.88
N ARG A 7 16.21 -16.17 1.11
CA ARG A 7 15.83 -15.13 2.07
C ARG A 7 14.53 -14.45 1.70
N TYR A 8 14.35 -14.06 0.44
CA TYR A 8 13.10 -13.42 -0.01
C TYR A 8 11.89 -14.36 0.05
N ARG A 9 12.10 -15.66 -0.20
CA ARG A 9 11.05 -16.66 0.01
C ARG A 9 10.65 -16.75 1.49
N LYS A 10 11.62 -16.74 2.43
CA LYS A 10 11.29 -16.68 3.86
C LYS A 10 10.61 -15.38 4.27
N VAL A 11 11.02 -14.24 3.70
CA VAL A 11 10.32 -12.96 3.94
C VAL A 11 8.85 -13.07 3.51
N ARG A 12 8.57 -13.65 2.33
CA ARG A 12 7.20 -13.90 1.86
C ARG A 12 6.42 -14.79 2.84
N GLU A 13 6.98 -15.93 3.23
CA GLU A 13 6.33 -16.83 4.19
C GLU A 13 5.99 -16.14 5.51
N ILE A 14 6.90 -15.32 6.05
CA ILE A 14 6.67 -14.55 7.28
C ILE A 14 5.55 -13.53 7.07
N TYR A 15 5.59 -12.78 5.97
CA TYR A 15 4.56 -11.80 5.65
C TYR A 15 3.18 -12.47 5.54
N ASP A 16 3.06 -13.53 4.73
CA ASP A 16 1.79 -14.22 4.51
C ASP A 16 1.22 -14.85 5.78
N LYS A 17 2.09 -15.37 6.66
CA LYS A 17 1.69 -15.92 7.96
C LYS A 17 1.20 -14.84 8.94
N HIS A 18 1.75 -13.63 8.89
CA HIS A 18 1.53 -12.60 9.90
C HIS A 18 0.75 -11.37 9.39
N LYS A 19 0.31 -11.33 8.13
CA LYS A 19 -0.36 -10.17 7.52
C LYS A 19 -1.68 -9.76 8.20
N SER A 20 -2.40 -10.71 8.78
CA SER A 20 -3.62 -10.47 9.59
C SER A 20 -3.35 -10.43 11.10
N ASN A 21 -2.15 -10.81 11.55
CA ASN A 21 -1.78 -10.87 12.96
C ASN A 21 -0.29 -10.59 13.17
N VAL A 22 0.09 -9.32 13.00
CA VAL A 22 1.46 -8.85 13.25
C VAL A 22 1.88 -9.07 14.70
N GLY A 23 0.93 -9.10 15.64
CA GLY A 23 1.20 -9.36 17.06
C GLY A 23 1.86 -10.72 17.31
N GLY A 24 1.60 -11.72 16.46
CA GLY A 24 2.26 -13.03 16.53
C GLY A 24 3.74 -13.03 16.11
N LEU A 25 4.24 -11.93 15.53
CA LEU A 25 5.66 -11.76 15.17
C LEU A 25 6.46 -11.04 16.28
N LEU A 26 5.76 -10.43 17.24
CA LEU A 26 6.34 -9.56 18.26
C LEU A 26 6.32 -10.24 19.63
N SER A 27 7.23 -9.83 20.53
CA SER A 27 7.09 -10.19 21.94
C SER A 27 5.83 -9.54 22.54
N PRO A 28 5.25 -10.10 23.62
CA PRO A 28 4.06 -9.52 24.26
C PRO A 28 4.21 -8.03 24.57
N GLN A 29 5.36 -7.62 25.12
CA GLN A 29 5.65 -6.22 25.44
C GLN A 29 5.69 -5.33 24.19
N ARG A 30 6.27 -5.80 23.09
CA ARG A 30 6.31 -5.06 21.82
C ARG A 30 4.95 -4.99 21.15
N LYS A 31 4.11 -6.03 21.29
CA LYS A 31 2.73 -6.04 20.81
C LYS A 31 1.90 -4.96 21.52
N GLU A 32 1.97 -4.91 22.85
CA GLU A 32 1.28 -3.88 23.65
C GLU A 32 1.80 -2.47 23.35
N ALA A 33 3.12 -2.31 23.20
CA ALA A 33 3.71 -1.03 22.81
C ALA A 33 3.24 -0.58 21.41
N LEU A 34 3.17 -1.50 20.44
CA LEU A 34 2.66 -1.21 19.10
C LEU A 34 1.18 -0.80 19.13
N GLN A 35 0.36 -1.47 19.93
CA GLN A 35 -1.07 -1.14 20.07
C GLN A 35 -1.26 0.27 20.64
N ARG A 36 -0.53 0.62 21.71
CA ARG A 36 -0.56 1.97 22.28
C ARG A 36 -0.08 3.03 21.28
N LEU A 37 1.07 2.80 20.65
CA LEU A 37 1.63 3.72 19.66
C LEU A 37 0.66 3.96 18.49
N ARG A 38 -0.01 2.91 17.98
CA ARG A 38 -1.01 3.07 16.91
C ARG A 38 -2.20 3.92 17.38
N ALA A 39 -2.71 3.69 18.59
CA ALA A 39 -3.81 4.49 19.13
C ALA A 39 -3.42 5.97 19.26
N GLU A 40 -2.22 6.26 19.75
CA GLU A 40 -1.68 7.62 19.83
C GLU A 40 -1.52 8.26 18.44
N ILE A 41 -1.02 7.53 17.44
CA ILE A 41 -0.91 8.00 16.05
C ILE A 41 -2.29 8.29 15.45
N GLU A 42 -3.29 7.42 15.66
CA GLU A 42 -4.65 7.67 15.15
C GLU A 42 -5.23 8.96 15.72
N VAL A 43 -5.04 9.21 17.02
CA VAL A 43 -5.48 10.46 17.68
C VAL A 43 -4.72 11.65 17.12
N LEU A 44 -3.39 11.57 17.02
CA LEU A 44 -2.54 12.67 16.57
C LEU A 44 -2.77 13.04 15.10
N THR A 45 -3.19 12.09 14.28
CA THR A 45 -3.39 12.28 12.83
C THR A 45 -4.85 12.43 12.44
N ASP A 46 -5.74 12.68 13.40
CA ASP A 46 -7.18 12.79 13.20
C ASP A 46 -7.74 11.61 12.37
N SER A 47 -7.33 10.38 12.70
CA SER A 47 -7.71 9.14 12.01
C SER A 47 -7.37 9.12 10.51
N TRP A 48 -6.22 9.69 10.11
CA TRP A 48 -5.75 9.67 8.72
C TRP A 48 -5.71 8.25 8.14
N LEU A 49 -5.05 7.32 8.83
CA LEU A 49 -4.95 5.93 8.40
C LEU A 49 -6.31 5.25 8.44
N GLY A 50 -7.11 5.47 9.50
CA GLY A 50 -8.49 4.98 9.58
C GLY A 50 -9.32 5.39 8.36
N THR A 51 -9.19 6.64 7.90
CA THR A 51 -9.89 7.15 6.72
C THR A 51 -9.36 6.53 5.43
N ALA A 52 -8.04 6.44 5.25
CA ALA A 52 -7.45 5.77 4.09
C ALA A 52 -7.82 4.27 4.01
N LEU A 53 -7.93 3.59 5.17
CA LEU A 53 -8.32 2.20 5.27
C LEU A 53 -9.73 1.94 4.75
N LYS A 54 -10.68 2.87 4.93
CA LYS A 54 -12.04 2.74 4.39
C LYS A 54 -12.01 2.60 2.87
N SER A 55 -11.29 3.48 2.17
CA SER A 55 -11.10 3.43 0.72
C SER A 55 -10.41 2.13 0.28
N LEU A 56 -9.33 1.75 0.96
CA LEU A 56 -8.58 0.53 0.64
C LEU A 56 -9.41 -0.75 0.82
N LEU A 57 -10.22 -0.82 1.89
CA LEU A 57 -11.14 -1.94 2.15
C LEU A 57 -12.28 -1.99 1.13
N LEU A 58 -12.83 -0.84 0.77
CA LEU A 58 -13.87 -0.76 -0.26
C LEU A 58 -13.34 -1.28 -1.60
N ILE A 59 -12.17 -0.81 -2.04
CA ILE A 59 -11.49 -1.31 -3.25
C ILE A 59 -11.26 -2.83 -3.16
N LYS A 60 -10.77 -3.33 -2.01
CA LYS A 60 -10.53 -4.77 -1.82
C LYS A 60 -11.82 -5.61 -1.91
N SER A 61 -12.95 -5.05 -1.48
CA SER A 61 -14.24 -5.76 -1.49
C SER A 61 -14.84 -5.90 -2.89
N ARG A 62 -14.43 -5.05 -3.84
CA ARG A 62 -14.90 -5.07 -5.23
C ARG A 62 -14.23 -6.16 -6.04
N LYS A 63 -15.05 -6.94 -6.77
CA LYS A 63 -14.62 -8.12 -7.52
C LYS A 63 -13.53 -7.85 -8.58
N ASN A 64 -13.55 -6.67 -9.21
CA ASN A 64 -12.67 -6.34 -10.34
C ASN A 64 -11.66 -5.24 -10.01
N CYS A 65 -11.44 -4.96 -8.73
CA CYS A 65 -10.49 -3.94 -8.29
C CYS A 65 -9.33 -4.57 -7.52
N VAL A 66 -8.15 -3.97 -7.61
CA VAL A 66 -6.94 -4.48 -6.98
C VAL A 66 -6.15 -3.33 -6.38
N ASN A 67 -5.76 -3.47 -5.11
CA ASN A 67 -4.81 -2.56 -4.48
C ASN A 67 -3.36 -2.95 -4.85
N VAL A 68 -2.58 -1.96 -5.27
CA VAL A 68 -1.14 -2.08 -5.55
C VAL A 68 -0.41 -0.95 -4.83
N LEU A 69 0.69 -1.28 -4.14
CA LEU A 69 1.50 -0.31 -3.41
C LEU A 69 2.84 -0.12 -4.12
N ILE A 70 3.20 1.14 -4.36
CA ILE A 70 4.52 1.54 -4.86
C ILE A 70 5.13 2.52 -3.86
N THR A 71 6.34 2.24 -3.41
CA THR A 71 7.02 3.08 -2.40
C THR A 71 8.49 3.28 -2.72
N THR A 72 9.05 4.43 -2.35
CA THR A 72 10.49 4.71 -2.40
C THR A 72 11.27 4.11 -1.23
N THR A 73 10.59 3.44 -0.29
CA THR A 73 11.22 2.68 0.78
C THR A 73 11.79 1.35 0.24
N GLN A 74 12.96 0.92 0.72
CA GLN A 74 13.51 -0.40 0.40
C GLN A 74 12.51 -1.52 0.72
N LEU A 75 12.47 -2.58 -0.08
CA LEU A 75 11.41 -3.59 -0.02
C LEU A 75 11.21 -4.19 1.38
N VAL A 76 12.27 -4.66 2.05
CA VAL A 76 12.11 -5.32 3.37
C VAL A 76 11.57 -4.36 4.44
N PRO A 77 12.12 -3.14 4.63
CA PRO A 77 11.51 -2.14 5.50
C PRO A 77 10.09 -1.71 5.08
N ALA A 78 9.78 -1.67 3.79
CA ALA A 78 8.43 -1.37 3.30
C ALA A 78 7.42 -2.44 3.75
N LEU A 79 7.78 -3.72 3.63
CA LEU A 79 6.95 -4.82 4.12
C LEU A 79 6.74 -4.76 5.64
N ALA A 80 7.79 -4.39 6.40
CA ALA A 80 7.67 -4.16 7.83
C ALA A 80 6.70 -3.02 8.15
N LYS A 81 6.78 -1.88 7.44
CA LYS A 81 5.80 -0.78 7.57
C LYS A 81 4.39 -1.26 7.28
N VAL A 82 4.16 -1.96 6.17
CA VAL A 82 2.83 -2.49 5.82
C VAL A 82 2.25 -3.35 6.94
N LEU A 83 3.03 -4.27 7.52
CA LEU A 83 2.59 -5.07 8.66
C LEU A 83 2.34 -4.22 9.93
N LEU A 84 3.27 -3.31 10.24
CA LEU A 84 3.23 -2.45 11.42
C LEU A 84 2.17 -1.34 11.35
N TYR A 85 1.63 -1.03 10.17
CA TYR A 85 0.46 -0.16 10.00
C TYR A 85 -0.85 -0.95 9.78
N GLY A 86 -0.83 -2.29 9.84
CA GLY A 86 -2.04 -3.11 9.72
C GLY A 86 -2.58 -3.21 8.29
N LEU A 87 -1.75 -2.93 7.29
CA LEU A 87 -2.09 -2.94 5.87
C LEU A 87 -1.85 -4.31 5.21
N GLY A 88 -1.38 -5.30 5.96
CA GLY A 88 -0.95 -6.61 5.45
C GLY A 88 -2.05 -7.36 4.69
N GLU A 89 -3.29 -7.29 5.18
CA GLU A 89 -4.43 -7.92 4.51
C GLU A 89 -4.93 -7.16 3.28
N ILE A 90 -4.57 -5.88 3.15
CA ILE A 90 -4.97 -5.02 2.03
C ILE A 90 -4.07 -5.26 0.82
N PHE A 91 -2.77 -5.40 1.05
CA PHE A 91 -1.77 -5.54 0.00
C PHE A 91 -1.19 -6.95 0.00
N PRO A 92 -1.56 -7.81 -0.97
CA PRO A 92 -0.81 -9.03 -1.24
C PRO A 92 0.66 -8.68 -1.49
N ILE A 93 1.59 -9.49 -1.01
CA ILE A 93 3.02 -9.16 -1.07
C ILE A 93 3.53 -9.00 -2.51
N GLU A 94 2.98 -9.76 -3.47
CA GLU A 94 3.25 -9.60 -4.90
C GLU A 94 2.78 -8.26 -5.48
N ASN A 95 1.92 -7.52 -4.78
CA ASN A 95 1.43 -6.21 -5.20
C ASN A 95 2.19 -5.06 -4.52
N ILE A 96 3.32 -5.33 -3.87
CA ILE A 96 4.15 -4.32 -3.22
C ILE A 96 5.46 -4.15 -4.00
N TYR A 97 5.65 -2.96 -4.56
CA TYR A 97 6.79 -2.60 -5.40
C TYR A 97 7.66 -1.54 -4.70
N SER A 98 8.96 -1.80 -4.62
CA SER A 98 9.94 -0.82 -4.14
C SER A 98 10.57 -0.09 -5.33
N ALA A 99 10.25 1.19 -5.47
CA ALA A 99 10.83 2.13 -6.44
C ALA A 99 12.23 2.61 -6.07
N THR A 100 12.76 2.27 -4.87
CA THR A 100 14.04 2.79 -4.35
C THR A 100 15.21 2.82 -5.34
N LYS A 101 15.32 1.80 -6.21
CA LYS A 101 16.42 1.69 -7.19
C LYS A 101 16.03 2.01 -8.63
N ILE A 102 14.76 1.80 -8.99
CA ILE A 102 14.31 1.83 -10.40
C ILE A 102 13.37 2.99 -10.69
N GLY A 103 12.97 3.77 -9.67
CA GLY A 103 11.98 4.83 -9.82
C GLY A 103 10.54 4.30 -9.92
N LYS A 104 9.57 5.23 -9.81
CA LYS A 104 8.13 4.89 -9.88
C LYS A 104 7.69 4.56 -11.31
N GLU A 105 8.22 5.26 -12.31
CA GLU A 105 7.94 5.02 -13.74
C GLU A 105 8.20 3.54 -14.12
N SER A 106 9.41 3.00 -13.84
CA SER A 106 9.68 1.58 -14.11
C SER A 106 8.84 0.62 -13.28
N CYS A 107 8.33 1.03 -12.11
CA CYS A 107 7.33 0.23 -11.38
C CYS A 107 5.99 0.21 -12.12
N PHE A 108 5.54 1.35 -12.67
CA PHE A 108 4.29 1.47 -13.42
C PHE A 108 4.34 0.59 -14.68
N GLU A 109 5.43 0.63 -15.45
CA GLU A 109 5.62 -0.24 -16.62
C GLU A 109 5.51 -1.72 -16.28
N ARG A 110 6.09 -2.15 -15.15
CA ARG A 110 6.00 -3.54 -14.68
C ARG A 110 4.60 -3.93 -14.26
N ILE A 111 3.86 -3.00 -13.65
CA ILE A 111 2.46 -3.20 -13.27
C ILE A 111 1.59 -3.31 -14.52
N VAL A 112 1.75 -2.41 -15.49
CA VAL A 112 1.06 -2.46 -16.79
C VAL A 112 1.36 -3.75 -17.54
N SER A 113 2.62 -4.19 -17.54
CA SER A 113 3.01 -5.47 -18.14
C SER A 113 2.36 -6.67 -17.46
N ARG A 114 2.11 -6.60 -16.14
CA ARG A 114 1.50 -7.69 -15.37
C ARG A 114 -0.02 -7.73 -15.51
N PHE A 115 -0.70 -6.60 -15.41
CA PHE A 115 -2.17 -6.53 -15.39
C PHE A 115 -2.78 -6.27 -16.79
N GLY A 116 -1.96 -5.84 -17.75
CA GLY A 116 -2.36 -5.61 -19.14
C GLY A 116 -2.93 -4.22 -19.41
N LYS A 117 -3.09 -3.87 -20.69
CA LYS A 117 -3.53 -2.52 -21.11
C LYS A 117 -5.06 -2.33 -21.07
N LYS A 118 -5.83 -3.41 -20.93
CA LYS A 118 -7.31 -3.37 -20.85
C LYS A 118 -7.80 -3.23 -19.39
N VAL A 119 -7.12 -2.38 -18.62
CA VAL A 119 -7.39 -2.10 -17.21
C VAL A 119 -7.34 -0.59 -17.02
N THR A 120 -8.24 -0.04 -16.22
CA THR A 120 -8.18 1.35 -15.78
C THR A 120 -7.23 1.46 -14.59
N TYR A 121 -6.14 2.20 -14.77
CA TYR A 121 -5.18 2.47 -13.70
C TYR A 121 -5.48 3.83 -13.09
N VAL A 122 -5.73 3.87 -11.78
CA VAL A 122 -5.87 5.12 -11.02
C VAL A 122 -4.68 5.21 -10.08
N VAL A 123 -3.89 6.27 -10.21
CA VAL A 123 -2.71 6.52 -9.38
C VAL A 123 -3.11 7.44 -8.24
N ILE A 124 -2.79 7.07 -7.01
CA ILE A 124 -3.11 7.84 -5.81
C ILE A 124 -1.81 8.13 -5.07
N GLY A 125 -1.56 9.40 -4.75
CA GLY A 125 -0.35 9.79 -4.03
C GLY A 125 -0.24 11.29 -3.77
N ASP A 126 0.79 11.69 -3.04
CA ASP A 126 1.05 13.06 -2.61
C ASP A 126 2.24 13.70 -3.34
N GLY A 127 3.17 12.87 -3.83
CA GLY A 127 4.42 13.31 -4.44
C GLY A 127 4.31 13.68 -5.92
N ARG A 128 5.30 14.45 -6.39
CA ARG A 128 5.41 14.84 -7.80
C ARG A 128 5.86 13.69 -8.70
N ASP A 129 6.68 12.77 -8.20
CA ASP A 129 7.25 11.69 -8.99
C ASP A 129 6.17 10.73 -9.52
N GLU A 130 5.19 10.38 -8.68
CA GLU A 130 4.05 9.55 -9.07
C GLU A 130 3.09 10.26 -10.01
N GLU A 131 2.91 11.57 -9.86
CA GLU A 131 2.05 12.36 -10.74
C GLU A 131 2.64 12.48 -12.14
N ILE A 132 3.94 12.75 -12.23
CA ILE A 132 4.66 12.81 -13.51
C ILE A 132 4.60 11.46 -14.21
N ALA A 133 4.89 10.37 -13.48
CA ALA A 133 4.80 9.01 -14.03
C ALA A 133 3.38 8.67 -14.48
N ALA A 134 2.35 9.03 -13.70
CA ALA A 134 0.95 8.81 -14.07
C ALA A 134 0.62 9.53 -15.39
N LYS A 135 1.03 10.78 -15.53
CA LYS A 135 0.82 11.59 -16.73
C LYS A 135 1.50 10.98 -17.97
N GLN A 136 2.74 10.50 -17.84
CA GLN A 136 3.46 9.85 -18.95
C GLN A 136 2.75 8.58 -19.45
N HIS A 137 2.06 7.87 -18.55
CA HIS A 137 1.30 6.67 -18.88
C HIS A 137 -0.18 6.92 -19.17
N ASN A 138 -0.63 8.18 -19.25
CA ASN A 138 -2.05 8.56 -19.40
C ASN A 138 -2.97 7.92 -18.34
N MET A 139 -2.48 7.80 -17.11
CA MET A 139 -3.24 7.27 -15.98
C MET A 139 -3.83 8.44 -15.18
N PRO A 140 -5.15 8.42 -14.86
CA PRO A 140 -5.73 9.34 -13.90
C PRO A 140 -4.95 9.41 -12.59
N PHE A 141 -4.72 10.62 -12.08
CA PHE A 141 -4.00 10.85 -10.84
C PHE A 141 -4.90 11.53 -9.80
N TRP A 142 -5.10 10.89 -8.65
CA TRP A 142 -5.78 11.45 -7.50
C TRP A 142 -4.75 11.92 -6.47
N ARG A 143 -4.58 13.24 -6.37
CA ARG A 143 -3.63 13.82 -5.42
C ARG A 143 -4.19 13.80 -4.00
N ILE A 144 -3.36 13.40 -3.04
CA ILE A 144 -3.65 13.52 -1.61
C ILE A 144 -2.69 14.54 -1.00
N THR A 145 -3.19 15.72 -0.65
CA THR A 145 -2.42 16.80 0.01
C THR A 145 -2.84 17.00 1.46
N ASN A 146 -4.10 16.69 1.77
CA ASN A 146 -4.69 16.90 3.08
C ASN A 146 -5.76 15.83 3.35
N HIS A 147 -6.34 15.86 4.56
CA HIS A 147 -7.29 14.85 5.02
C HIS A 147 -8.60 14.86 4.19
N GLY A 148 -9.03 16.03 3.73
CA GLY A 148 -10.22 16.18 2.88
C GLY A 148 -10.10 15.47 1.53
N ASP A 149 -8.89 15.35 0.99
CA ASP A 149 -8.66 14.63 -0.27
C ASP A 149 -8.90 13.11 -0.12
N LEU A 150 -8.58 12.55 1.06
CA LEU A 150 -8.89 11.15 1.39
C LEU A 150 -10.38 10.91 1.56
N VAL A 151 -11.08 11.85 2.20
CA VAL A 151 -12.55 11.81 2.33
C VAL A 151 -13.21 11.87 0.96
N SER A 152 -12.75 12.77 0.10
CA SER A 152 -13.26 12.92 -1.27
C SER A 152 -13.00 11.66 -2.11
N LEU A 153 -11.82 11.04 -1.96
CA LEU A 153 -11.51 9.75 -2.59
C LEU A 153 -12.50 8.66 -2.13
N HIS A 154 -12.76 8.59 -0.82
CA HIS A 154 -13.68 7.61 -0.28
C HIS A 154 -15.11 7.78 -0.82
N GLN A 155 -15.61 9.02 -0.85
CA GLN A 155 -16.92 9.35 -1.41
C GLN A 155 -17.02 9.01 -2.90
N ALA A 156 -15.98 9.34 -3.68
CA ALA A 156 -15.94 9.02 -5.11
C ALA A 156 -15.97 7.50 -5.34
N LEU A 157 -15.27 6.73 -4.49
CA LEU A 157 -15.39 5.28 -4.50
C LEU A 157 -16.82 4.86 -4.15
N GLU A 158 -17.40 5.29 -3.02
CA GLU A 158 -18.76 4.88 -2.62
C GLU A 158 -19.84 5.16 -3.69
N LEU A 159 -19.67 6.21 -4.49
CA LEU A 159 -20.58 6.59 -5.58
C LEU A 159 -20.26 5.94 -6.94
N ASP A 160 -19.31 4.99 -6.98
CA ASP A 160 -18.85 4.32 -8.21
C ASP A 160 -18.31 5.27 -9.29
N PHE A 161 -17.75 6.42 -8.89
CA PHE A 161 -17.03 7.33 -9.80
C PHE A 161 -15.59 6.91 -10.08
N LEU A 162 -15.07 5.91 -9.33
CA LEU A 162 -13.75 5.29 -9.46
C LEU A 162 -13.83 3.78 -9.35
#